data_AF-A0A840Q6T6-F1
#
_entry.id   AF-A0A840Q6T6-F1
#
_cell.length_a   1.000
_cell.length_b   1.000
_cell.length_c   1.000
_cell.angle_alpha   90.00
_cell.angle_beta   90.00
_cell.angle_gamma   90.00
#
_symmetry.space_group_name_H-M   'P 1'
#
loop_
_entity.id
_entity.type
_entity.pdbx_description
1 polymer ?
#
loop_
_entity_poly.entity_id
_entity_poly.type
_entity_poly.pdbx_seq_one_letter_code
_entity_poly.pdbx_strand_id
1 'polypeptide(L)'
;MQAWLEGLKGADSKPLADSTKRVVFDHVSSILAAAVDDEIIGRNPCKSKAVKPPKRTREPIVPWTHAQVAAMRANIAERTGR
;
A
#
# COMPACT_ATOMS: atom_id res chain seq x y z
N MET A 1 1.48 18.07 5.99
CA MET A 1 1.07 16.81 5.34
C MET A 1 1.97 16.44 4.17
N GLN A 2 2.15 17.28 3.14
CA GLN A 2 3.09 16.97 2.03
C GLN A 2 4.52 16.71 2.52
N ALA A 3 5.05 17.54 3.43
CA ALA A 3 6.38 17.36 4.00
C ALA A 3 6.54 16.02 4.76
N TRP A 4 5.49 15.54 5.42
CA TRP A 4 5.49 14.24 6.08
C TRP A 4 5.55 13.09 5.07
N LEU A 5 4.81 13.18 3.96
CA LEU A 5 4.89 12.21 2.87
C LEU A 5 6.30 12.14 2.26
N GLU A 6 6.95 13.29 2.05
CA GLU A 6 8.34 13.34 1.57
C GLU A 6 9.34 12.76 2.59
N GLY A 7 9.01 12.84 3.88
CA GLY A 7 9.78 12.29 5.00
C GLY A 7 9.65 10.77 5.17
N LEU A 8 8.69 10.11 4.52
CA LEU A 8 8.57 8.65 4.50
C LEU A 8 9.67 7.96 3.65
N LYS A 9 10.86 8.58 3.50
CA LYS A 9 12.02 7.99 2.81
C LYS A 9 12.74 6.91 3.64
N GLY A 10 12.13 6.45 4.72
CA GLY A 10 12.71 5.51 5.68
C GLY A 10 13.56 6.28 6.68
N ALA A 11 13.26 6.12 7.98
CA ALA A 11 13.99 6.81 9.04
C ALA A 11 15.47 6.37 9.10
N ASP A 12 15.80 5.15 8.65
CA ASP A 12 17.17 4.60 8.77
C ASP A 12 17.60 3.58 7.69
N SER A 13 16.76 3.20 6.72
CA SER A 13 17.12 2.17 5.72
C SER A 13 16.18 2.20 4.52
N LYS A 14 16.71 2.34 3.30
CA LYS A 14 16.08 2.20 1.97
C LYS A 14 14.72 2.92 1.75
N PRO A 15 14.54 3.69 0.68
CA PRO A 15 13.26 4.34 0.40
C PRO A 15 12.11 3.32 0.35
N LEU A 16 11.03 3.60 1.10
CA LEU A 16 9.80 2.81 1.10
C LEU A 16 9.24 2.69 -0.32
N ALA A 17 8.74 1.52 -0.67
CA ALA A 17 8.01 1.30 -1.92
C ALA A 17 6.77 2.22 -1.98
N ASP A 18 6.41 2.63 -3.19
CA ASP A 18 5.28 3.55 -3.42
C ASP A 18 3.95 2.94 -2.97
N SER A 19 3.79 1.62 -3.10
CA SER A 19 2.64 0.87 -2.58
C SER A 19 2.53 1.00 -1.06
N THR A 20 3.64 0.89 -0.32
CA THR A 20 3.65 1.05 1.14
C THR A 20 3.34 2.47 1.55
N LYS A 21 3.95 3.48 0.90
CA LYS A 21 3.63 4.90 1.14
C LYS A 21 2.15 5.18 0.93
N ARG A 22 1.56 4.56 -0.10
CA ARG A 22 0.14 4.68 -0.41
C ARG A 22 -0.74 4.10 0.69
N VAL A 23 -0.46 2.89 1.13
CA VAL A 23 -1.22 2.24 2.21
C VAL A 23 -1.16 3.05 3.51
N VAL A 24 0.04 3.53 3.88
CA VAL A 24 0.23 4.39 5.06
C VAL A 24 -0.57 5.69 4.92
N PHE A 25 -0.57 6.33 3.75
CA PHE A 25 -1.38 7.52 3.50
C PHE A 25 -2.89 7.24 3.58
N ASP A 26 -3.36 6.14 3.00
CA ASP A 26 -4.78 5.77 3.02
C ASP A 26 -5.24 5.49 4.46
N HIS A 27 -4.44 4.82 5.30
CA HIS A 27 -4.72 4.64 6.73
C HIS A 27 -4.82 5.96 7.49
N VAL A 28 -3.83 6.86 7.35
CA VAL A 28 -3.85 8.17 8.03
C VAL A 28 -5.04 9.00 7.57
N SER A 29 -5.35 8.99 6.27
CA SER A 29 -6.53 9.65 5.73
C SER A 29 -7.82 9.10 6.33
N SER A 30 -7.92 7.79 6.56
CA SER A 30 -9.08 7.17 7.21
C SER A 30 -9.20 7.56 8.69
N ILE A 31 -8.10 7.55 9.43
CA ILE A 31 -8.07 7.97 10.85
C ILE A 31 -8.50 9.43 10.97
N LEU A 32 -7.97 10.30 10.11
CA LEU A 32 -8.33 11.72 10.10
C LEU A 32 -9.74 11.98 9.54
N ALA A 33 -10.36 11.02 8.86
CA ALA A 33 -11.78 11.11 8.52
C ALA A 33 -12.63 10.81 9.76
N ALA A 34 -12.33 9.74 10.49
CA ALA A 34 -12.99 9.44 11.76
C ALA A 34 -12.87 10.60 12.75
N ALA A 35 -11.69 11.22 12.87
CA ALA A 35 -11.50 12.40 13.73
C ALA A 35 -12.30 13.65 13.28
N VAL A 36 -12.67 13.74 12.00
CA VAL A 36 -13.60 14.79 11.52
C VAL A 36 -15.03 14.42 11.89
N ASP A 37 -15.40 13.14 11.76
CA ASP A 37 -16.73 12.65 12.11
C ASP A 37 -16.99 12.78 13.63
N ASP A 38 -15.94 12.62 14.46
CA ASP A 38 -15.96 12.86 15.90
C ASP A 38 -15.85 14.36 16.28
N GLU A 39 -15.85 15.27 15.30
CA GLU A 39 -15.72 16.73 15.46
C GLU A 39 -14.42 17.21 16.16
N ILE A 40 -13.41 16.34 16.31
CA ILE A 40 -12.11 16.66 16.92
C ILE A 40 -11.33 17.65 16.04
N ILE A 41 -11.46 17.52 14.72
CA ILE A 41 -10.85 18.43 13.74
C ILE A 41 -11.87 18.85 12.67
N GLY A 42 -11.84 20.12 12.26
CA GLY A 42 -12.81 20.63 11.30
C GLY A 42 -12.62 20.16 9.84
N ARG A 43 -11.46 19.59 9.49
CA ARG A 43 -11.22 19.03 8.15
C ARG A 43 -10.05 18.05 8.12
N ASN A 44 -10.12 17.09 7.20
CA ASN A 44 -9.05 16.14 6.96
C ASN A 44 -7.94 16.76 6.09
N PRO A 45 -6.72 16.96 6.61
CA PRO A 45 -5.61 17.55 5.86
C PRO A 45 -5.12 16.67 4.70
N CYS A 46 -5.36 15.35 4.71
CA CYS A 46 -5.06 14.45 3.59
C CYS A 46 -5.92 14.72 2.35
N LYS A 47 -7.10 15.31 2.53
CA LYS A 47 -8.01 15.71 1.43
C LYS A 47 -7.81 17.15 0.97
N SER A 48 -6.83 17.86 1.52
CA SER A 48 -6.51 19.23 1.12
C SER A 48 -5.95 19.27 -0.30
N LYS A 49 -6.33 20.31 -1.08
CA LYS A 49 -5.81 20.55 -2.45
C LYS A 49 -4.28 20.72 -2.50
N ALA A 50 -3.64 21.06 -1.38
CA ALA A 50 -2.20 21.21 -1.28
C ALA A 50 -1.43 19.88 -1.15
N VAL A 51 -2.12 18.76 -0.92
CA VAL A 51 -1.51 17.44 -0.71
C VAL A 51 -1.66 16.61 -1.97
N LYS A 52 -0.52 16.14 -2.51
CA LYS A 52 -0.49 15.21 -3.64
C LYS A 52 -0.46 13.79 -3.08
N PRO A 53 -1.54 13.00 -3.25
CA PRO A 53 -1.58 11.64 -2.73
C PRO A 53 -0.53 10.75 -3.43
N PRO A 54 0.04 9.75 -2.73
CA PRO A 54 1.01 8.83 -3.34
C PRO A 54 0.43 8.09 -4.55
N LYS A 55 1.29 7.83 -5.54
CA LYS A 55 0.93 7.16 -6.79
C LYS A 55 0.38 5.76 -6.49
N ARG A 56 -0.73 5.39 -7.15
CA ARG A 56 -1.17 3.99 -7.20
C ARG A 56 -0.29 3.26 -8.19
N THR A 57 0.71 2.56 -7.69
CA THR A 57 1.49 1.64 -8.52
C THR A 57 0.65 0.39 -8.74
N ARG A 58 0.15 0.20 -9.97
CA ARG A 58 -0.45 -1.05 -10.41
C ARG A 58 0.57 -1.74 -11.29
N GLU A 59 1.33 -2.66 -10.70
CA GLU A 59 2.19 -3.54 -11.50
C GLU A 59 1.30 -4.51 -12.30
N PRO A 60 1.62 -4.76 -13.57
CA PRO A 60 0.87 -5.72 -14.37
C PRO A 60 0.99 -7.10 -13.72
N ILE A 61 -0.15 -7.71 -13.43
CA ILE A 61 -0.20 -9.09 -12.95
C ILE A 61 0.14 -9.96 -14.15
N VAL A 62 1.26 -10.68 -14.07
CA VAL A 62 1.64 -11.70 -15.06
C VAL A 62 1.08 -13.03 -14.58
N PRO A 63 0.05 -13.58 -15.25
CA PRO A 63 -0.49 -14.89 -14.88
C PRO A 63 0.56 -15.97 -15.14
N TRP A 64 0.55 -17.02 -14.33
CA TRP A 64 1.39 -18.18 -14.60
C TRP A 64 0.92 -18.93 -15.84
N THR A 65 1.87 -19.44 -16.60
CA THR A 65 1.58 -20.33 -17.72
C THR A 65 1.05 -21.67 -17.20
N HIS A 66 0.33 -22.41 -18.04
CA HIS A 66 -0.14 -23.75 -17.70
C HIS A 66 0.99 -24.68 -17.26
N ALA A 67 2.16 -24.58 -17.88
CA ALA A 67 3.34 -25.36 -17.50
C ALA A 67 3.84 -25.01 -16.08
N GLN A 68 3.88 -23.72 -15.73
CA GLN A 68 4.25 -23.27 -14.37
C GLN A 68 3.25 -23.79 -13.32
N VAL A 69 1.96 -23.75 -13.62
CA VAL A 69 0.91 -24.26 -12.72
C VAL A 69 1.01 -25.78 -12.56
N ALA A 70 1.23 -26.53 -13.65
CA ALA A 70 1.39 -27.98 -13.61
C ALA A 70 2.62 -28.38 -12.78
N ALA A 71 3.76 -27.71 -13.00
CA ALA A 71 4.97 -27.94 -12.24
C ALA A 71 4.79 -27.62 -10.74
N MET A 72 4.16 -26.49 -10.40
CA MET A 72 3.85 -26.17 -9.00
C MET A 72 2.97 -27.25 -8.36
N ARG A 73 1.92 -27.72 -9.04
CA ARG A 73 1.03 -28.77 -8.51
C ARG A 73 1.78 -30.08 -8.24
N ALA A 74 2.64 -30.50 -9.15
CA ALA A 74 3.47 -31.69 -8.96
C ALA A 74 4.40 -31.55 -7.73
N ASN A 75 5.06 -30.40 -7.59
CA ASN A 75 5.95 -30.11 -6.46
C ASN A 75 5.20 -30.04 -5.12
N ILE A 76 3.98 -29.50 -5.10
CA ILE A 76 3.14 -29.47 -3.89
C ILE A 76 2.69 -30.88 -3.52
N ALA A 77 2.25 -31.70 -4.50
CA ALA A 77 1.84 -33.08 -4.26
C ALA A 77 2.99 -33.93 -3.68
N GLU A 78 4.19 -33.78 -4.23
CA GLU A 78 5.41 -34.46 -3.74
C GLU A 78 5.71 -34.15 -2.27
N ARG A 79 5.46 -32.90 -1.83
CA ARG A 79 5.74 -32.46 -0.44
C ARG A 79 4.62 -32.75 0.55
N THR A 80 3.39 -32.92 0.07
CA THR A 80 2.20 -32.96 0.93
C THR A 80 1.50 -34.33 0.96
N GLY A 81 2.00 -35.31 0.19
CA GLY A 81 1.59 -36.72 0.30
C GLY A 81 0.08 -36.95 0.19
N ARG A 82 -0.59 -36.24 -0.72
CA ARG A 82 -2.00 -36.42 -1.05
C ARG A 82 -2.17 -36.88 -2.49
#